data_AF-A0A9D6PFD9-F1
#
_entry.id   AF-A0A9D6PFD9-F1
#
_cell.length_a   1.000
_cell.length_b   1.000
_cell.length_c   1.000
_cell.angle_alpha   90.00
_cell.angle_beta   90.00
_cell.angle_gamma   90.00
#
_symmetry.space_group_name_H-M   'P 1'
#
loop_
_entity.id
_entity.type
_entity.pdbx_description
1 polymer ?
#
loop_
_entity_poly.entity_id
_entity_poly.type
_entity_poly.pdbx_seq_one_letter_code
_entity_poly.pdbx_strand_id
1 'polypeptide(L)'
;MNIFIIIPTIRNLSFLEEWNNEFDECHLIIGEDHAKKEIKTPKKRYQSVHHCKWEDIQTDFGKDEWIFSRKNAGIRSYGFWKAYRLGADIIITLDDDCYPVEIGFVSRHVQNLSLKAPQKWATTFPTQILCIPVDFHIKYATSTQL
;
A
#
# COMPACT_ATOMS: atom_id res chain seq x y z
N MET A 1 10.46 1.82 -13.75
CA MET A 1 10.22 1.94 -12.30
C MET A 1 9.26 0.84 -11.94
N ASN A 2 9.66 -0.05 -11.04
CA ASN A 2 8.92 -1.24 -10.65
C ASN A 2 8.04 -0.88 -9.45
N ILE A 3 6.76 -0.65 -9.71
CA ILE A 3 5.77 -0.32 -8.68
C ILE A 3 5.04 -1.59 -8.27
N PHE A 4 5.08 -1.92 -6.98
CA PHE A 4 4.40 -3.08 -6.41
C PHE A 4 3.21 -2.65 -5.57
N ILE A 5 2.05 -3.24 -5.84
CA ILE A 5 0.85 -3.14 -5.00
C ILE A 5 0.78 -4.38 -4.13
N ILE A 6 0.79 -4.21 -2.80
CA ILE A 6 0.66 -5.30 -1.83
C ILE A 6 -0.74 -5.26 -1.21
N ILE A 7 -1.46 -6.36 -1.34
CA ILE A 7 -2.79 -6.54 -0.76
C ILE A 7 -2.76 -7.69 0.24
N PRO A 8 -2.73 -7.42 1.55
CA PRO A 8 -3.00 -8.44 2.56
C PRO A 8 -4.51 -8.73 2.58
N THR A 9 -4.90 -10.00 2.55
CA THR A 9 -6.33 -10.35 2.52
C THR A 9 -6.62 -11.72 3.13
N ILE A 10 -7.82 -11.85 3.69
CA ILE A 10 -8.49 -13.11 4.03
C ILE A 10 -9.80 -13.28 3.23
N ARG A 11 -10.08 -12.36 2.32
CA ARG A 11 -11.36 -12.20 1.61
C ARG A 11 -11.12 -12.37 0.10
N ASN A 12 -12.21 -12.37 -0.66
CA ASN A 12 -12.08 -12.33 -2.12
C ASN A 12 -11.60 -10.96 -2.60
N LEU A 13 -11.04 -10.90 -3.82
CA LEU A 13 -10.43 -9.69 -4.39
C LEU A 13 -11.37 -8.92 -5.33
N SER A 14 -12.70 -9.03 -5.17
CA SER A 14 -13.65 -8.35 -6.06
C SER A 14 -13.56 -6.82 -6.01
N PHE A 15 -13.07 -6.25 -4.90
CA PHE A 15 -12.89 -4.80 -4.77
C PHE A 15 -11.93 -4.23 -5.83
N LEU A 16 -11.01 -5.06 -6.36
CA LEU A 16 -10.12 -4.66 -7.45
C LEU A 16 -10.85 -4.33 -8.74
N GLU A 17 -12.11 -4.75 -8.90
CA GLU A 17 -12.92 -4.37 -10.05
C GLU A 17 -13.13 -2.84 -10.09
N GLU A 18 -13.34 -2.21 -8.94
CA GLU A 18 -13.54 -0.76 -8.80
C GLU A 18 -12.31 0.07 -9.20
N TRP A 19 -11.12 -0.52 -9.09
CA TRP A 19 -9.86 0.13 -9.47
C TRP A 19 -9.61 0.20 -10.98
N ASN A 20 -10.54 -0.28 -11.81
CA ASN A 20 -10.47 -0.23 -13.28
C ASN A 20 -9.08 -0.67 -13.81
N ASN A 21 -8.37 0.21 -14.52
CA ASN A 21 -7.07 -0.05 -15.14
C ASN A 21 -5.92 0.63 -14.38
N GLU A 22 -6.16 1.15 -13.17
CA GLU A 22 -5.18 1.93 -12.40
C GLU A 22 -3.90 1.13 -12.09
N PHE A 23 -4.02 -0.20 -12.03
CA PHE A 23 -2.92 -1.11 -11.69
C PHE A 23 -2.36 -1.91 -12.88
N ASP A 24 -2.78 -1.61 -14.12
CA ASP A 24 -2.36 -2.35 -15.33
C ASP A 24 -0.83 -2.41 -15.49
N GLU A 25 -0.18 -1.29 -15.16
CA GLU A 25 1.27 -1.12 -15.27
C GLU A 25 1.97 -1.35 -13.91
N CYS A 26 1.31 -2.00 -12.94
CA CYS A 26 1.91 -2.35 -11.65
C CYS A 26 2.13 -3.87 -11.52
N HIS A 27 3.02 -4.26 -10.61
CA HIS A 27 3.13 -5.64 -10.14
C HIS A 27 2.21 -5.84 -8.93
N LEU A 28 1.50 -6.95 -8.89
CA LEU A 28 0.58 -7.26 -7.80
C LEU A 28 1.15 -8.36 -6.89
N ILE A 29 1.20 -8.11 -5.59
CA ILE A 29 1.45 -9.12 -4.55
C ILE A 29 0.19 -9.28 -3.71
N ILE A 30 -0.37 -10.48 -3.74
CA ILE A 30 -1.48 -10.89 -2.89
C ILE A 30 -0.88 -11.66 -1.71
N GLY A 31 -1.01 -11.10 -0.50
CA GLY A 31 -0.71 -11.81 0.73
C GLY A 31 -1.97 -12.45 1.27
N GLU A 32 -2.28 -13.66 0.80
CA GLU A 32 -3.39 -14.47 1.30
C GLU A 32 -3.02 -15.04 2.67
N ASP A 33 -3.72 -14.58 3.72
CA ASP A 33 -3.49 -14.99 5.11
C ASP A 33 -4.22 -16.30 5.45
N HIS A 34 -4.03 -17.29 4.58
CA HIS A 34 -4.53 -18.64 4.71
C HIS A 34 -3.37 -19.64 4.64
N ALA A 35 -3.60 -20.81 5.23
CA ALA A 35 -2.65 -21.91 5.12
C ALA A 35 -2.44 -22.25 3.65
N LYS A 36 -3.54 -22.54 2.93
CA LYS A 36 -3.58 -22.93 1.52
C LYS A 36 -4.12 -21.81 0.64
N LYS A 37 -3.93 -21.96 -0.68
CA LYS A 37 -4.49 -21.04 -1.68
C LYS A 37 -5.99 -21.28 -1.85
N GLU A 38 -6.80 -20.36 -1.37
CA GLU A 38 -8.26 -20.42 -1.42
C GLU A 38 -8.83 -19.26 -2.24
N ILE A 39 -8.13 -18.12 -2.24
CA ILE A 39 -8.55 -16.91 -2.96
C ILE A 39 -8.17 -17.02 -4.44
N LYS A 40 -9.12 -16.64 -5.31
CA LYS A 40 -8.88 -16.60 -6.76
C LYS A 40 -8.04 -15.38 -7.11
N THR A 41 -6.98 -15.63 -7.88
CA THR A 41 -6.19 -14.54 -8.49
C THR A 41 -7.10 -13.72 -9.42
N PRO A 42 -7.06 -12.37 -9.35
CA PRO A 42 -7.86 -11.51 -10.22
C PRO A 42 -7.47 -11.71 -11.68
N LYS A 43 -8.46 -11.58 -12.59
CA LYS A 43 -8.26 -11.75 -14.04
C LYS A 43 -8.04 -10.42 -14.78
N LYS A 44 -7.57 -9.40 -14.05
CA LYS A 44 -7.21 -8.09 -14.61
C LYS A 44 -5.79 -8.08 -15.14
N ARG A 45 -5.47 -7.08 -15.95
CA ARG A 45 -4.12 -6.85 -16.45
C ARG A 45 -3.25 -6.30 -15.32
N TYR A 46 -2.06 -6.87 -15.19
CA TYR A 46 -0.96 -6.42 -14.31
C TYR A 46 0.34 -6.79 -15.02
N GLN A 47 1.45 -6.15 -14.69
CA GLN A 47 2.76 -6.56 -15.23
C GLN A 47 3.13 -7.98 -14.76
N SER A 48 2.89 -8.28 -13.48
CA SER A 48 2.98 -9.63 -12.93
C SER A 48 2.07 -9.76 -11.72
N VAL A 49 1.69 -11.00 -11.39
CA VAL A 49 0.90 -11.31 -10.20
C VAL A 49 1.58 -12.41 -9.39
N HIS A 50 1.89 -12.09 -8.14
CA HIS A 50 2.49 -12.99 -7.16
C HIS A 50 1.46 -13.27 -6.08
N HIS A 51 0.98 -14.51 -6.01
CA HIS A 51 0.01 -14.92 -5.01
C HIS A 51 0.72 -15.74 -3.94
N CYS A 52 0.89 -15.14 -2.77
CA CYS A 52 1.61 -15.68 -1.62
C CYS A 52 0.65 -16.14 -0.52
N LYS A 53 0.91 -17.31 0.05
CA LYS A 53 0.20 -17.91 1.19
C LYS A 53 1.19 -18.42 2.24
N TRP A 54 0.72 -19.00 3.34
CA TRP A 54 1.62 -19.43 4.42
C TRP A 54 2.67 -20.44 3.99
N GLU A 55 2.36 -21.36 3.08
CA GLU A 55 3.35 -22.33 2.58
C GLU A 55 4.51 -21.66 1.81
N ASP A 56 4.27 -20.50 1.20
CA ASP A 56 5.33 -19.74 0.52
C ASP A 56 6.24 -19.04 1.54
N ILE A 57 5.69 -18.57 2.66
CA ILE A 57 6.45 -18.04 3.80
C ILE A 57 7.32 -19.16 4.40
N GLN A 58 6.73 -20.33 4.62
CA GLN A 58 7.45 -21.50 5.13
C GLN A 58 8.56 -21.94 4.17
N THR A 59 8.33 -21.87 2.86
CA THR A 59 9.34 -22.21 1.84
C THR A 59 10.50 -21.21 1.87
N ASP A 60 10.20 -19.92 1.98
CA ASP A 60 11.21 -18.86 1.93
C ASP A 60 12.00 -18.72 3.25
N PHE A 61 11.40 -19.02 4.40
CA PHE A 61 11.98 -18.75 5.74
C PHE A 61 12.12 -19.96 6.66
N GLY A 62 11.52 -21.10 6.33
CA GLY A 62 11.62 -22.33 7.11
C GLY A 62 11.27 -22.14 8.58
N LYS A 63 12.22 -22.44 9.46
CA LYS A 63 12.06 -22.30 10.92
C LYS A 63 11.85 -20.85 11.38
N ASP A 64 12.21 -19.86 10.56
CA ASP A 64 12.15 -18.44 10.89
C ASP A 64 10.84 -17.80 10.40
N GLU A 65 9.88 -18.59 9.89
CA GLU A 65 8.58 -18.09 9.40
C GLU A 65 7.78 -17.32 10.47
N TRP A 66 8.05 -17.57 11.75
CA TRP A 66 7.36 -16.97 12.89
C TRP A 66 7.48 -15.44 12.95
N ILE A 67 8.47 -14.87 12.24
CA ILE A 67 8.64 -13.41 12.17
C ILE A 67 7.51 -12.73 11.40
N PHE A 68 6.78 -13.47 10.56
CA PHE A 68 5.63 -12.96 9.83
C PHE A 68 4.35 -13.27 10.58
N SER A 69 3.68 -12.20 11.00
CA SER A 69 2.43 -12.29 11.70
C SER A 69 1.32 -12.86 10.81
N ARG A 70 0.51 -13.76 11.38
CA ARG A 70 -0.62 -14.45 10.73
C ARG A 70 -1.94 -14.01 11.35
N LYS A 71 -3.02 -14.18 10.59
CA LYS A 71 -4.40 -13.81 10.92
C LYS A 71 -4.55 -12.34 11.33
N ASN A 72 -3.76 -11.46 10.74
CA ASN A 72 -3.91 -10.02 10.91
C ASN A 72 -3.24 -9.24 9.76
N ALA A 73 -3.42 -7.92 9.78
CA ALA A 73 -2.82 -7.01 8.82
C ALA A 73 -1.28 -7.08 8.74
N GLY A 74 -0.60 -7.71 9.71
CA GLY A 74 0.85 -7.84 9.76
C GLY A 74 1.45 -8.79 8.71
N ILE A 75 0.64 -9.63 8.05
CA ILE A 75 1.13 -10.47 6.93
C ILE A 75 1.72 -9.62 5.78
N ARG A 76 1.33 -8.34 5.68
CA ARG A 76 1.90 -7.39 4.71
C ARG A 76 3.43 -7.27 4.80
N SER A 77 4.02 -7.53 5.97
CA SER A 77 5.48 -7.56 6.15
C SER A 77 6.16 -8.58 5.24
N TYR A 78 5.53 -9.74 5.01
CA TYR A 78 6.03 -10.71 4.04
C TYR A 78 5.90 -10.16 2.61
N GLY A 79 4.78 -9.50 2.30
CA GLY A 79 4.60 -8.80 1.04
C GLY A 79 5.69 -7.76 0.77
N PHE A 80 6.05 -6.96 1.78
CA PHE A 80 7.13 -5.95 1.66
C PHE A 80 8.47 -6.61 1.35
N TRP A 81 8.80 -7.68 2.08
CA TRP A 81 10.01 -8.44 1.80
C TRP A 81 10.00 -9.02 0.39
N LYS A 82 8.89 -9.61 -0.06
CA LYS A 82 8.76 -10.20 -1.40
C LYS A 82 8.94 -9.14 -2.49
N ALA A 83 8.29 -7.98 -2.35
CA ALA A 83 8.43 -6.85 -3.26
C ALA A 83 9.88 -6.37 -3.36
N TYR A 84 10.54 -6.19 -2.20
CA TYR A 84 11.95 -5.82 -2.14
C TYR A 84 12.85 -6.83 -2.86
N ARG A 85 12.62 -8.13 -2.64
CA ARG A 85 13.36 -9.21 -3.32
C ARG A 85 13.14 -9.24 -4.83
N LEU A 86 11.98 -8.79 -5.30
CA LEU A 86 11.63 -8.70 -6.71
C LEU A 86 12.10 -7.39 -7.37
N GLY A 87 12.81 -6.52 -6.63
CA GLY A 87 13.37 -5.28 -7.16
C GLY A 87 12.36 -4.15 -7.27
N ALA A 88 11.46 -4.03 -6.29
CA ALA A 88 10.54 -2.89 -6.18
C ALA A 88 11.30 -1.57 -5.98
N ASP A 89 10.97 -0.57 -6.80
CA ASP A 89 11.39 0.82 -6.60
C ASP A 89 10.43 1.56 -5.66
N ILE A 90 9.13 1.28 -5.81
CA ILE A 90 8.05 1.84 -4.99
C ILE A 90 7.13 0.70 -4.56
N ILE A 91 6.76 0.71 -3.29
CA ILE A 91 5.80 -0.24 -2.74
C ILE A 91 4.61 0.53 -2.19
N ILE A 92 3.42 0.21 -2.69
CA ILE A 92 2.15 0.72 -2.19
C ILE A 92 1.43 -0.45 -1.53
N THR A 93 1.02 -0.29 -0.27
CA THR A 93 0.18 -1.28 0.40
C THR A 93 -1.27 -0.78 0.39
N LEU A 94 -2.19 -1.66 0.06
CA LEU A 94 -3.62 -1.37 -0.06
C LEU A 94 -4.40 -2.44 0.69
N ASP A 95 -5.29 -2.02 1.59
CA ASP A 95 -6.17 -2.96 2.27
C ASP A 95 -7.26 -3.45 1.31
N ASP A 96 -7.82 -4.63 1.58
CA ASP A 96 -8.78 -5.32 0.71
C ASP A 96 -10.21 -4.75 0.74
N ASP A 97 -10.38 -3.61 1.40
CA ASP A 97 -11.59 -2.77 1.43
C ASP A 97 -11.30 -1.28 1.13
N CYS A 98 -10.15 -0.98 0.53
CA CYS A 98 -9.83 0.35 0.04
C CYS A 98 -10.38 0.55 -1.38
N TYR A 99 -11.27 1.53 -1.54
CA TYR A 99 -11.90 1.88 -2.82
C TYR A 99 -11.34 3.19 -3.38
N PRO A 100 -11.28 3.36 -4.72
CA PRO A 100 -10.79 4.58 -5.32
C PRO A 100 -11.74 5.76 -5.06
N VAL A 101 -11.18 6.91 -4.73
CA VAL A 101 -11.93 8.19 -4.63
C VAL A 101 -11.82 8.98 -5.93
N GLU A 102 -10.63 8.98 -6.54
CA GLU A 102 -10.31 9.69 -7.78
C GLU A 102 -9.41 8.83 -8.67
N ILE A 103 -9.35 9.18 -9.95
CA ILE A 103 -8.49 8.53 -10.95
C ILE A 103 -7.04 9.03 -10.79
N GLY A 104 -6.06 8.17 -11.08
CA GLY A 104 -4.64 8.54 -11.05
C GLY A 104 -4.03 8.42 -9.65
N PHE A 105 -4.58 7.54 -8.82
CA PHE A 105 -4.04 7.20 -7.52
C PHE A 105 -2.54 6.88 -7.58
N VAL A 106 -2.09 5.97 -8.44
CA VAL A 106 -0.68 5.55 -8.50
C VAL A 106 0.19 6.71 -8.97
N SER A 107 -0.18 7.35 -10.08
CA SER A 107 0.61 8.45 -10.66
C SER A 107 0.72 9.63 -9.71
N ARG A 108 -0.34 9.96 -8.98
CA ARG A 108 -0.34 11.02 -7.97
C ARG A 108 0.54 10.68 -6.77
N HIS A 109 0.51 9.45 -6.27
CA HIS A 109 1.39 9.02 -5.18
C HIS A 109 2.87 9.10 -5.60
N VAL A 110 3.20 8.63 -6.81
CA VAL A 110 4.55 8.75 -7.38
C VAL A 110 4.99 10.21 -7.50
N GLN A 111 4.11 11.07 -8.00
CA GLN A 111 4.36 12.50 -8.10
C GLN A 111 4.64 13.10 -6.72
N ASN A 112 3.82 12.78 -5.72
CA ASN A 112 3.96 13.29 -4.35
C ASN A 112 5.28 12.86 -3.70
N LEU A 113 5.75 11.64 -3.94
CA LEU A 113 7.07 11.18 -3.49
C LEU A 113 8.23 11.94 -4.15
N SER A 114 7.99 12.49 -5.34
CA SER A 114 8.97 13.30 -6.08
C SER A 114 8.98 14.78 -5.65
N LEU A 115 7.98 15.22 -4.87
CA LEU A 115 7.94 16.58 -4.33
C LEU A 115 8.95 16.72 -3.19
N LYS A 116 9.46 17.94 -2.99
CA LYS A 116 10.32 18.22 -1.83
C LYS A 116 9.55 17.96 -0.55
N ALA A 117 10.00 16.98 0.22
CA ALA A 117 9.47 16.76 1.55
C ALA A 117 9.73 18.02 2.40
N PRO A 118 8.73 18.49 3.14
CA PRO A 118 8.90 19.60 4.07
C PRO A 118 9.96 19.21 5.10
N GLN A 119 10.95 20.09 5.27
CA GLN A 119 12.13 19.83 6.09
C GLN A 119 11.82 19.92 7.58
N LYS A 120 10.70 20.54 7.96
CA LYS A 120 10.30 20.63 9.35
C LYS A 120 8.80 20.40 9.52
N TRP A 121 8.49 19.76 10.63
CA TRP A 121 7.15 19.53 11.11
C TRP A 121 6.97 20.35 12.39
N ALA A 122 5.87 21.08 12.51
CA ALA A 122 5.51 21.77 13.74
C ALA A 122 4.25 21.13 14.34
N THR A 123 4.26 20.99 15.66
CA THR A 123 3.07 20.64 16.44
C THR A 123 2.11 21.83 16.46
N THR A 124 0.84 21.60 16.11
CA THR A 124 -0.23 22.59 16.15
C THR A 124 -0.94 22.69 17.51
N PHE A 125 -0.41 22.05 18.55
CA PHE A 125 -1.01 22.09 19.88
C PHE A 125 -1.07 23.54 20.41
N PRO A 126 -2.20 24.03 20.94
CA PRO A 126 -3.36 23.29 21.48
C PRO A 126 -4.54 23.05 20.52
N THR A 127 -4.45 23.43 19.25
CA THR A 127 -5.56 23.34 18.30
C THR A 127 -5.47 22.09 17.43
N GLN A 128 -5.86 20.93 17.99
CA GLN A 128 -6.41 19.70 17.38
C GLN A 128 -6.08 19.23 15.92
N ILE A 129 -5.05 19.71 15.23
CA ILE A 129 -4.78 19.32 13.83
C ILE A 129 -3.33 18.87 13.67
N LEU A 130 -3.01 17.62 14.04
CA LEU A 130 -1.77 16.85 13.86
C LEU A 130 -0.47 17.65 13.52
N CYS A 131 0.61 17.04 13.04
CA CYS A 131 1.80 17.83 12.69
C CYS A 131 1.59 18.50 11.32
N ILE A 132 1.86 19.80 11.19
CA ILE A 132 1.86 20.45 9.87
C ILE A 132 3.29 20.62 9.35
N PRO A 133 3.49 20.47 8.04
CA PRO A 133 4.75 20.82 7.42
C PRO A 133 4.93 22.34 7.40
N VAL A 134 6.00 22.85 8.01
CA VAL A 134 6.20 24.30 8.19
C VAL A 134 6.58 25.04 6.90
N ASP A 135 7.00 24.31 5.87
CA ASP A 135 7.41 24.88 4.60
C ASP A 135 6.22 25.12 3.64
N PHE A 136 5.02 24.65 4.01
CA PHE A 136 3.79 25.08 3.37
C PHE A 136 3.36 26.40 4.00
N HIS A 137 3.59 27.51 3.29
CA HIS A 137 2.83 28.75 3.51
C HIS A 137 1.36 28.48 3.18
N ILE A 138 0.65 27.81 4.09
CA ILE A 138 -0.80 27.88 4.14
C ILE A 138 -1.09 29.32 4.54
N LYS A 139 -1.43 30.14 3.55
CA LYS A 139 -2.11 31.41 3.81
C LYS A 139 -3.42 31.04 4.52
N TYR A 140 -3.40 31.02 5.84
CA TYR A 140 -4.63 31.11 6.60
C TYR A 140 -5.31 32.38 6.14
N ALA A 141 -6.46 32.24 5.49
CA ALA A 141 -7.37 33.34 5.29
C ALA A 141 -7.76 33.82 6.70
N THR A 142 -7.13 34.90 7.16
CA THR A 142 -7.59 35.63 8.33
C THR A 142 -8.91 36.31 7.95
N SER A 143 -10.01 35.57 7.97
CA SER A 143 -11.34 36.16 8.06
C SER A 143 -11.59 36.51 9.51
N THR A 144 -10.99 37.61 9.94
CA THR A 144 -11.48 38.41 11.07
C THR A 144 -11.80 39.79 10.53
N GLN A 145 -12.95 39.89 9.88
CA GLN A 145 -13.71 41.13 9.87
C GLN A 145 -14.68 41.04 11.04
N LEU A 146 -14.34 41.77 12.11
CA LEU A 146 -15.31 42.35 13.04
C LEU A 146 -15.60 43.76 12.56
#